data_AF-A0A2X2T1Y0-F1
#
_entry.id   AF-A0A2X2T1Y0-F1
#
_cell.length_a   1.000
_cell.length_b   1.000
_cell.length_c   1.000
_cell.angle_alpha   90.00
_cell.angle_beta   90.00
_cell.angle_gamma   90.00
#
_symmetry.space_group_name_H-M   'P 1'
#
loop_
_entity.id
_entity.type
_entity.pdbx_description
1 polymer ?
#
loop_
_entity_poly.entity_id
_entity_poly.type
_entity_poly.pdbx_seq_one_letter_code
_entity_poly.pdbx_strand_id
1 'polypeptide(L)'
;MLKPLGWGMAAMLPLTTFAQEATIDKIHDKPAVHGSIIANLLQEHENPFTLYPYDTNYLLYTWTSDMNKEAISSYDWAHNARKDEVKFQLSLAFPAVARHSGG
;
A
#
# COMPACT_ATOMS: atom_id res chain seq x y z
N MET A 1 -64.64 -30.76 2.29
CA MET A 1 -64.76 -29.32 1.98
C MET A 1 -63.37 -28.72 1.97
N LEU A 2 -62.95 -28.18 0.82
CA LEU A 2 -61.63 -27.60 0.56
C LEU A 2 -61.44 -26.28 1.33
N LYS A 3 -60.26 -26.09 1.93
CA LYS A 3 -59.76 -24.83 2.50
C LYS A 3 -59.28 -23.90 1.37
N PRO A 4 -59.60 -22.59 1.42
CA PRO A 4 -58.72 -21.60 0.84
C PRO A 4 -58.60 -20.39 1.78
N LEU A 5 -57.53 -20.32 2.58
CA LEU A 5 -57.20 -19.06 3.29
C LEU A 5 -55.69 -18.82 3.43
N GLY A 6 -54.87 -19.55 2.66
CA GLY A 6 -53.42 -19.59 2.87
C GLY A 6 -52.59 -18.55 2.11
N TRP A 7 -53.18 -17.54 1.45
CA TRP A 7 -52.39 -16.67 0.55
C TRP A 7 -52.44 -15.17 0.81
N GLY A 8 -53.16 -14.70 1.84
CA GLY A 8 -53.28 -13.27 2.13
C GLY A 8 -52.21 -12.66 3.06
N MET A 9 -51.45 -13.49 3.80
CA MET A 9 -50.54 -13.00 4.87
C MET A 9 -49.05 -13.08 4.53
N ALA A 10 -48.67 -13.29 3.27
CA ALA A 10 -47.26 -13.27 2.86
C ALA A 10 -46.76 -11.86 2.44
N ALA A 11 -47.66 -10.87 2.30
CA ALA A 11 -47.35 -9.55 1.77
C ALA A 11 -47.02 -8.49 2.85
N MET A 12 -47.03 -8.86 4.13
CA MET A 12 -46.67 -7.97 5.25
C MET A 12 -45.51 -8.53 6.07
N LEU A 13 -44.42 -8.91 5.41
CA LEU A 13 -43.10 -8.85 6.04
C LEU A 13 -42.49 -7.50 5.64
N PRO A 14 -42.85 -6.40 6.34
CA PRO A 14 -42.25 -5.10 6.08
C PRO A 14 -40.76 -5.22 6.38
N LEU A 15 -39.93 -4.93 5.38
CA LEU A 15 -38.93 -3.84 5.36
C LEU A 15 -38.16 -3.52 6.66
N THR A 16 -38.04 -4.48 7.57
CA THR A 16 -37.32 -4.39 8.83
C THR A 16 -36.05 -5.21 8.74
N THR A 17 -35.36 -5.12 7.61
CA THR A 17 -33.90 -5.15 7.66
C THR A 17 -33.52 -3.89 8.42
N PHE A 18 -33.45 -3.99 9.75
CA PHE A 18 -32.64 -3.09 10.53
C PHE A 18 -31.29 -3.05 9.81
N ALA A 19 -30.94 -1.88 9.27
CA ALA A 19 -29.56 -1.59 8.95
C ALA A 19 -28.84 -1.76 10.27
N GLN A 20 -28.31 -2.96 10.49
CA GLN A 20 -27.41 -3.26 11.56
C GLN A 20 -26.21 -2.39 11.20
N GLU A 21 -26.19 -1.20 11.79
CA GLU A 21 -25.09 -0.27 11.65
C GLU A 21 -23.89 -1.05 12.12
N ALA A 22 -23.17 -1.61 11.13
CA ALA A 22 -21.90 -2.24 11.35
C ALA A 22 -21.11 -1.13 12.00
N THR A 23 -20.91 -1.28 13.31
CA THR A 23 -20.06 -0.41 14.09
C THR A 23 -18.78 -0.39 13.30
N ILE A 24 -18.53 0.73 12.60
CA ILE A 24 -17.32 0.90 11.83
C ILE A 24 -16.27 1.05 12.92
N ASP A 25 -15.78 -0.09 13.40
CA ASP A 25 -14.52 -0.15 14.10
C ASP A 25 -13.55 0.52 13.16
N LYS A 26 -13.10 1.70 13.56
CA LYS A 26 -12.11 2.47 12.82
C LYS A 26 -10.89 1.56 12.70
N ILE A 27 -10.75 0.87 11.57
CA ILE A 27 -9.64 -0.04 11.29
C ILE A 27 -8.31 0.74 11.13
N HIS A 28 -8.30 2.04 11.45
CA HIS A 28 -7.11 2.87 11.58
C HIS A 28 -6.43 2.74 12.95
N ASP A 29 -7.03 2.03 13.91
CA ASP A 29 -6.39 1.73 15.21
C ASP A 29 -5.44 0.52 15.13
N LYS A 30 -4.86 0.23 13.97
CA LYS A 30 -3.75 -0.73 13.91
C LYS A 30 -2.46 0.03 14.17
N PRO A 31 -1.76 -0.23 15.30
CA PRO A 31 -0.52 0.46 15.60
C PRO A 31 0.46 0.24 14.44
N ALA A 32 1.24 1.26 14.09
CA ALA A 32 2.26 1.18 13.07
C ALA A 32 3.18 -0.01 13.35
N VAL A 33 3.01 -1.10 12.61
CA VAL A 33 3.82 -2.30 12.78
C VAL A 33 5.12 -2.06 12.04
N HIS A 34 6.24 -2.07 12.77
CA HIS A 34 7.56 -1.91 12.18
C HIS A 34 7.77 -2.96 11.08
N GLY A 35 7.93 -2.51 9.83
CA GLY A 35 8.12 -3.36 8.65
C GLY A 35 6.87 -3.60 7.78
N SER A 36 5.67 -3.18 8.21
CA SER A 36 4.46 -3.30 7.38
C SER A 36 4.26 -2.06 6.48
N ILE A 37 4.65 -2.19 5.21
CA ILE A 37 4.54 -1.13 4.20
C ILE A 37 3.08 -0.68 4.02
N ILE A 38 2.14 -1.64 4.02
CA ILE A 38 0.70 -1.35 3.82
C ILE A 38 0.08 -0.67 5.04
N ALA A 39 0.47 -1.04 6.27
CA ALA A 39 -0.03 -0.36 7.46
C ALA A 39 0.43 1.10 7.51
N ASN A 40 1.67 1.39 7.09
CA ASN A 40 2.19 2.74 7.00
C ASN A 40 1.49 3.56 5.91
N LEU A 41 1.18 2.94 4.75
CA LEU A 41 0.46 3.58 3.64
C LEU A 41 -1.01 3.92 3.96
N LEU A 42 -1.65 3.18 4.86
CA LEU A 42 -3.03 3.41 5.28
C LEU A 42 -3.17 4.48 6.38
N GLN A 43 -2.05 5.00 6.88
CA GLN A 43 -2.04 6.08 7.85
C GLN A 43 -2.21 7.40 7.11
N GLU A 44 -3.31 8.11 7.37
CA GLU A 44 -3.53 9.42 6.77
C GLU A 44 -2.55 10.44 7.38
N HIS A 45 -1.72 11.04 6.53
CA HIS A 45 -0.87 12.17 6.88
C HIS A 45 -1.45 13.46 6.29
N GLU A 46 -1.46 14.53 7.09
CA GLU A 46 -2.06 15.81 6.70
C GLU A 46 -1.31 16.53 5.56
N ASN A 47 -0.06 16.15 5.28
CA ASN A 47 0.76 16.76 4.24
C ASN A 47 0.86 15.84 3.00
N PRO A 48 0.39 16.30 1.81
CA PRO A 48 0.45 15.51 0.58
C PRO A 48 1.87 15.24 0.05
N PHE A 49 2.90 15.90 0.58
CA PHE A 49 4.31 15.64 0.27
C PHE A 49 4.95 14.60 1.19
N THR A 50 4.17 13.98 2.10
CA THR A 50 4.66 12.88 2.93
C THR A 50 4.75 11.61 2.08
N LEU A 51 5.97 11.18 1.77
CA LEU A 51 6.23 10.00 0.96
C LEU A 51 6.46 8.78 1.86
N TYR A 52 5.97 7.62 1.43
CA TYR A 52 6.07 6.38 2.21
C TYR A 52 7.26 5.56 1.73
N PRO A 53 8.12 5.05 2.62
CA PRO A 53 9.16 4.10 2.21
C PRO A 53 8.51 2.78 1.77
N TYR A 54 8.86 2.30 0.57
CA TYR A 54 8.44 0.97 0.08
C TYR A 54 9.47 -0.10 0.46
N ASP A 55 10.76 0.18 0.24
CA ASP A 55 11.88 -0.65 0.65
C ASP A 55 12.87 0.22 1.46
N THR A 56 13.97 -0.38 1.91
CA THR A 56 15.08 0.32 2.54
C THR A 56 15.60 1.45 1.65
N ASN A 57 15.76 2.61 2.28
CA ASN A 57 16.38 3.78 1.69
C ASN A 57 17.76 3.93 2.32
N TYR A 58 18.83 3.77 1.54
CA TYR A 58 20.21 3.77 2.07
C TYR A 58 21.18 4.50 1.14
N LEU A 59 22.29 4.93 1.73
CA LEU A 59 23.44 5.51 1.06
C LEU A 59 24.71 4.88 1.67
N LEU A 60 25.49 4.17 0.86
CA LEU A 60 26.64 3.40 1.29
C LEU A 60 27.85 3.72 0.40
N TYR A 61 29.02 3.82 1.02
CA TYR A 61 30.28 3.77 0.28
C TYR A 61 30.72 2.31 0.17
N THR A 62 30.93 1.86 -1.06
CA THR A 62 31.20 0.46 -1.37
C THR A 62 32.48 0.32 -2.18
N TRP A 63 33.10 -0.85 -2.07
CA TRP A 63 34.25 -1.22 -2.88
C TRP A 63 33.97 -2.57 -3.51
N THR A 64 33.93 -2.63 -4.84
CA THR A 64 33.67 -3.88 -5.56
C THR A 64 34.96 -4.64 -5.81
N SER A 65 34.94 -5.97 -5.62
CA SER A 65 36.07 -6.83 -5.94
C SER A 65 36.37 -6.83 -7.43
N ASP A 66 35.32 -6.83 -8.25
CA ASP A 66 35.39 -6.80 -9.70
C ASP A 66 34.38 -5.80 -10.27
N MET A 67 34.84 -5.03 -11.24
CA MET A 67 34.04 -4.00 -11.90
C MET A 67 33.96 -4.35 -13.36
N ASN A 68 32.74 -4.56 -13.83
CA ASN A 68 32.49 -5.06 -15.17
C ASN A 68 32.68 -3.95 -16.22
N LYS A 69 33.94 -3.66 -16.54
CA LYS A 69 34.33 -2.66 -17.55
C LYS A 69 33.92 -3.05 -18.97
N GLU A 70 33.72 -4.33 -19.22
CA GLU A 70 33.33 -4.84 -20.53
C GLU A 70 31.87 -4.47 -20.85
N ALA A 71 30.97 -4.63 -19.88
CA ALA A 71 29.57 -4.22 -20.03
C ALA A 71 29.39 -2.70 -20.19
N ILE A 72 30.30 -1.90 -19.62
CA ILE A 72 30.28 -0.44 -19.75
C ILE A 72 31.30 0.08 -20.79
N SER A 73 31.83 -0.79 -21.65
CA SER A 73 32.91 -0.43 -22.58
C SER A 73 32.57 0.67 -23.59
N SER A 74 31.27 0.92 -23.82
CA SER A 74 30.77 2.00 -24.68
C SER A 74 31.01 3.40 -24.10
N TYR A 75 31.31 3.53 -22.81
CA TYR A 75 31.58 4.82 -22.19
C TYR A 75 33.07 5.18 -22.29
N ASP A 76 33.36 6.44 -22.65
CA ASP A 76 34.74 6.93 -22.82
C ASP A 76 35.61 6.73 -21.56
N TRP A 77 35.00 6.73 -20.38
CA TRP A 77 35.67 6.59 -19.09
C TRP A 77 35.74 5.14 -18.57
N ALA A 78 35.19 4.17 -19.28
CA ALA A 78 35.09 2.77 -18.82
C ALA A 78 36.44 2.15 -18.42
N HIS A 79 37.49 2.44 -19.20
CA HIS A 79 38.84 1.99 -18.92
C HIS A 79 39.38 2.53 -17.58
N ASN A 80 38.97 3.75 -17.20
CA ASN A 80 39.35 4.43 -15.95
C ASN A 80 38.33 4.27 -14.83
N ALA A 81 37.26 3.51 -15.03
CA ALA A 81 36.27 3.27 -13.98
C ALA A 81 36.97 2.74 -12.73
N ARG A 82 36.53 3.23 -11.56
CA ARG A 82 37.11 2.98 -10.23
C ARG A 82 36.28 1.96 -9.45
N LYS A 83 36.96 1.10 -8.69
CA LYS A 83 36.30 0.01 -7.93
C LYS A 83 35.56 0.51 -6.70
N ASP A 84 35.84 1.74 -6.26
CA ASP A 84 35.12 2.39 -5.19
C ASP A 84 33.97 3.24 -5.73
N GLU A 85 32.76 2.95 -5.25
CA GLU A 85 31.52 3.56 -5.72
C GLU A 85 30.59 3.88 -4.55
N VAL A 86 29.82 4.95 -4.72
CA VAL A 86 28.70 5.27 -3.82
C VAL A 86 27.46 4.53 -4.31
N LYS A 87 26.96 3.59 -3.50
CA LYS A 87 25.73 2.85 -3.79
C LYS A 87 24.59 3.42 -2.95
N PHE A 88 23.52 3.83 -3.61
CA PHE A 88 22.32 4.31 -2.94
C PHE A 88 21.08 3.59 -3.47
N GLN A 89 20.06 3.52 -2.62
CA GLN A 89 18.75 3.02 -2.98
C GLN A 89 17.71 4.00 -2.44
N LEU A 90 16.82 4.45 -3.34
CA LEU A 90 15.66 5.26 -3.02
C LEU A 90 14.42 4.48 -3.45
N SER A 91 13.54 4.17 -2.50
CA SER A 91 12.35 3.35 -2.70
C SER A 91 11.16 3.98 -2.00
N LEU A 92 10.22 4.46 -2.80
CA LEU A 92 9.07 5.26 -2.38
C LEU A 92 7.77 4.61 -2.89
N ALA A 93 6.76 4.56 -2.04
CA ALA A 93 5.40 4.14 -2.38
C ALA A 93 4.47 5.35 -2.50
N PHE A 94 3.63 5.31 -3.54
CA PHE A 94 2.58 6.29 -3.79
C PHE A 94 1.23 5.57 -3.74
N PRO A 95 0.29 5.98 -2.87
CA PRO A 95 -1.05 5.43 -2.90
C PRO A 95 -1.77 5.89 -4.17
N ALA A 96 -2.05 4.97 -5.11
CA ALA A 96 -2.68 5.30 -6.39
C ALA A 96 -4.18 5.65 -6.27
N VAL A 97 -4.87 5.07 -5.28
CA VAL A 97 -6.23 5.43 -4.87
C VAL A 97 -6.27 5.29 -3.35
N ALA A 98 -6.32 6.42 -2.64
CA ALA A 98 -6.83 6.40 -1.27
C ALA A 98 -8.32 6.03 -1.38
N ARG A 99 -8.76 5.00 -0.67
CA ARG A 99 -10.19 4.68 -0.61
C ARG A 99 -10.90 5.93 -0.12
N HIS A 100 -11.73 6.53 -0.97
CA HIS A 100 -12.60 7.63 -0.58
C HIS A 100 -13.47 7.12 0.57
N SER A 101 -13.17 7.57 1.79
CA SER A 101 -14.14 7.53 2.89
C SER A 101 -15.19 8.57 2.55
N GLY A 102 -16.10 8.20 1.65
CA GLY A 102 -17.30 8.98 1.38
C GLY A 102 -18.16 8.99 2.64
N GLY A 103 -18.34 10.19 3.20
CA GLY A 103 -19.51 10.57 3.98
C GLY A 103 -20.36 11.48 3.12
#